data_AF-A0A2X3J897-F1
#
_entry.id   AF-A0A2X3J897-F1
#
_cell.length_a   1.000
_cell.length_b   1.000
_cell.length_c   1.000
_cell.angle_alpha   90.00
_cell.angle_beta   90.00
_cell.angle_gamma   90.00
#
_symmetry.space_group_name_H-M   'P 1'
#
loop_
_entity.id
_entity.type
_entity.pdbx_description
1 polymer ?
#
loop_
_entity_poly.entity_id
_entity_poly.type
_entity_poly.pdbx_seq_one_letter_code
_entity_poly.pdbx_strand_id
1 'polypeptide(L)'
;MKTLIRAKLEDKSAVIAIIGLGYVGLPLALAFSEQGFKTIGYDTSAEKIGRLQNGVSDILDFSSERLNRNLLAGNFLVTQHANALLEADAVLICVPTPLNKAMEPDLSFIQQAVDVILEHAKSGILVALESTTYPGTTRDVICEAFSDKGFTLGRNFFAVYSPERVDPGNTRFTTYNTAKVVGGAESHSKELGELLYKQVAETVVPVNSLEVAEMSKLLENTFRSINIGFINEMALLAEKLDIDIWETIEAASSKPFGFMKFTPGPGIGGHCIPLDPMYLAWKAKSENFYSRFIQLAHEVNYSMPEVMVQYIADTLNELEKPIKHSKILLLGVTYKENSADLREAPALKIFEMLRKKGAHVSFCDPVANEFIDDNGENQTSLPLQYERFQSFDLAILLTNHSQFSLQAIGENCHFILDTKNVLPEDFYYKTRTFGKSSFSTKESIGIWS
;
A
#
# COMPACT_ATOMS: atom_id res chain seq x y z
N MET A 1 -21.79 1.93 -32.35
CA MET A 1 -21.00 1.21 -31.32
C MET A 1 -20.86 2.01 -30.04
N LYS A 2 -20.28 3.22 -30.02
CA LYS A 2 -20.31 4.10 -28.82
C LYS A 2 -21.69 4.25 -28.20
N THR A 3 -22.71 4.53 -29.01
CA THR A 3 -24.10 4.66 -28.54
C THR A 3 -24.63 3.39 -27.89
N LEU A 4 -24.17 2.21 -28.32
CA LEU A 4 -24.63 0.92 -27.81
C LEU A 4 -24.05 0.63 -26.43
N ILE A 5 -22.72 0.72 -26.26
CA ILE A 5 -22.11 0.50 -24.94
C ILE A 5 -22.54 1.58 -23.93
N ARG A 6 -22.71 2.82 -24.37
CA ARG A 6 -23.26 3.89 -23.54
C ARG A 6 -24.66 3.55 -23.03
N ALA A 7 -25.57 3.16 -23.92
CA ALA A 7 -26.93 2.78 -23.53
C ALA A 7 -26.92 1.60 -22.53
N LYS A 8 -26.08 0.60 -22.77
CA LYS A 8 -25.91 -0.54 -21.85
C LYS A 8 -25.38 -0.15 -20.46
N LEU A 9 -24.52 0.87 -20.39
CA LEU A 9 -24.04 1.39 -19.11
C LEU A 9 -25.13 2.19 -18.39
N GLU A 10 -25.94 2.96 -19.14
CA GLU A 10 -27.05 3.77 -18.61
C GLU A 10 -28.21 2.90 -18.09
N ASP A 11 -28.58 1.82 -18.80
CA ASP A 11 -29.65 0.89 -18.42
C ASP A 11 -29.19 -0.31 -17.58
N LYS A 12 -27.88 -0.37 -17.28
CA LYS A 12 -27.20 -1.42 -16.50
C LYS A 12 -27.22 -2.83 -17.12
N SER A 13 -27.52 -2.95 -18.41
CA SER A 13 -27.44 -4.21 -19.15
C SER A 13 -26.01 -4.57 -19.61
N ALA A 14 -25.04 -3.68 -19.41
CA ALA A 14 -23.63 -3.96 -19.67
C ALA A 14 -23.11 -5.09 -18.76
N VAL A 15 -22.31 -5.99 -19.32
CA VAL A 15 -21.54 -6.96 -18.53
C VAL A 15 -20.16 -6.39 -18.22
N ILE A 16 -19.83 -6.28 -16.93
CA ILE A 16 -18.56 -5.71 -16.46
C ILE A 16 -17.65 -6.86 -16.01
N ALA A 17 -16.48 -7.00 -16.62
CA ALA A 17 -15.49 -7.97 -16.20
C ALA A 17 -14.31 -7.31 -15.50
N ILE A 18 -13.79 -7.94 -14.46
CA ILE A 18 -12.62 -7.49 -13.70
C ILE A 18 -11.59 -8.63 -13.76
N ILE A 19 -10.37 -8.31 -14.22
CA ILE A 19 -9.24 -9.23 -14.28
C ILE A 19 -8.30 -8.93 -13.12
N GLY A 20 -8.09 -9.91 -12.23
CA GLY A 20 -7.33 -9.79 -11.00
C GLY A 20 -8.23 -9.48 -9.80
N LEU A 21 -8.44 -10.46 -8.92
CA LEU A 21 -9.33 -10.36 -7.75
C LEU A 21 -8.53 -10.13 -6.46
N GLY A 22 -7.54 -9.24 -6.52
CA GLY A 22 -6.81 -8.75 -5.35
C GLY A 22 -7.56 -7.67 -4.58
N TYR A 23 -6.84 -6.97 -3.71
CA TYR A 23 -7.37 -5.89 -2.87
C TYR A 23 -7.98 -4.72 -3.66
N VAL A 24 -7.65 -4.57 -4.95
CA VAL A 24 -8.25 -3.59 -5.86
C VAL A 24 -9.48 -4.17 -6.58
N GLY A 25 -9.27 -5.28 -7.30
CA GLY A 25 -10.28 -5.78 -8.22
C GLY A 25 -11.48 -6.44 -7.56
N LEU A 26 -11.33 -7.13 -6.43
CA LEU A 26 -12.48 -7.75 -5.76
C LEU A 26 -13.47 -6.71 -5.22
N PRO A 27 -13.05 -5.66 -4.47
CA PRO A 27 -13.95 -4.59 -4.05
C PRO A 27 -14.63 -3.88 -5.23
N LEU A 28 -13.90 -3.65 -6.33
CA LEU A 28 -14.44 -2.99 -7.51
C LEU A 28 -15.49 -3.85 -8.23
N ALA A 29 -15.23 -5.14 -8.39
CA ALA A 29 -16.20 -6.08 -8.97
C ALA A 29 -17.52 -6.09 -8.18
N LEU A 30 -17.41 -6.13 -6.86
CA LEU A 30 -18.59 -6.14 -6.01
C LEU A 30 -19.32 -4.81 -6.00
N ALA A 31 -18.61 -3.69 -6.10
CA ALA A 31 -19.24 -2.39 -6.26
C ALA A 31 -20.11 -2.35 -7.54
N PHE A 32 -19.65 -2.89 -8.67
CA PHE A 32 -20.47 -2.99 -9.88
C PHE A 32 -21.65 -3.96 -9.72
N SER A 33 -21.42 -5.13 -9.11
CA SER A 33 -22.49 -6.11 -8.84
C SER A 33 -23.59 -5.53 -7.94
N GLU A 34 -23.23 -4.80 -6.89
CA GLU A 34 -24.16 -4.14 -5.96
C GLU A 34 -24.96 -3.02 -6.63
N GLN A 35 -24.42 -2.41 -7.67
CA GLN A 35 -25.13 -1.44 -8.50
C GLN A 35 -26.10 -2.10 -9.49
N GLY A 36 -26.12 -3.43 -9.58
CA GLY A 36 -27.04 -4.20 -10.42
C GLY A 36 -26.46 -4.62 -11.77
N PHE A 37 -25.17 -4.43 -12.01
CA PHE A 37 -24.52 -4.93 -13.22
C PHE A 37 -24.25 -6.43 -13.11
N LYS A 38 -24.41 -7.15 -14.22
CA LYS A 38 -23.83 -8.49 -14.34
C LYS A 38 -22.31 -8.34 -14.32
N THR A 39 -21.67 -8.95 -13.32
CA THR A 39 -20.24 -8.78 -13.08
C THR A 39 -19.50 -10.10 -13.13
N ILE A 40 -18.35 -10.11 -13.80
CA ILE A 40 -17.46 -11.27 -13.92
C ILE A 40 -16.14 -10.92 -13.23
N GLY A 41 -15.79 -11.66 -12.19
CA GLY A 41 -14.47 -11.66 -11.58
C GLY A 41 -13.63 -12.80 -12.15
N TYR A 42 -12.52 -12.45 -12.82
CA TYR A 42 -11.57 -13.41 -13.38
C TYR A 42 -10.21 -13.30 -12.68
N ASP A 43 -9.63 -14.43 -12.27
CA ASP A 43 -8.28 -14.52 -11.71
C ASP A 43 -7.64 -15.85 -12.13
N THR A 44 -6.32 -15.86 -12.32
CA THR A 44 -5.57 -17.06 -12.73
C THR A 44 -5.28 -18.00 -11.57
N SER A 45 -5.40 -17.54 -10.32
CA SER A 45 -5.18 -18.34 -9.12
C SER A 45 -6.38 -19.24 -8.82
N ALA A 46 -6.25 -20.54 -9.12
CA ALA A 46 -7.26 -21.55 -8.79
C ALA A 46 -7.59 -21.60 -7.28
N GLU A 47 -6.59 -21.43 -6.43
CA GLU A 47 -6.75 -21.36 -4.98
C GLU A 47 -7.62 -20.16 -4.57
N LYS A 48 -7.32 -18.97 -5.10
CA LYS A 48 -8.10 -17.76 -4.81
C LYS A 48 -9.54 -17.91 -5.30
N ILE A 49 -9.74 -18.40 -6.52
CA ILE A 49 -11.07 -18.65 -7.09
C ILE A 49 -11.85 -19.63 -6.21
N GLY A 50 -11.24 -20.73 -5.79
CA GLY A 50 -11.87 -21.71 -4.90
C GLY A 50 -12.29 -21.11 -3.55
N ARG A 51 -11.45 -20.28 -2.93
CA ARG A 51 -11.80 -19.59 -1.67
C ARG A 51 -12.96 -18.61 -1.86
N LEU A 52 -12.89 -17.79 -2.90
CA LEU A 52 -13.93 -16.78 -3.18
C LEU A 52 -15.27 -17.42 -3.53
N GLN A 53 -15.29 -18.51 -4.30
CA GLN A 53 -16.53 -19.25 -4.61
C GLN A 53 -17.18 -19.87 -3.37
N ASN A 54 -16.37 -20.21 -2.36
CA ASN A 54 -16.85 -20.66 -1.05
C ASN A 54 -17.21 -19.48 -0.11
N GLY A 55 -17.24 -18.25 -0.61
CA GLY A 55 -17.63 -17.07 0.15
C GLY A 55 -16.59 -16.62 1.18
N VAL A 56 -15.32 -17.03 1.02
CA VAL A 56 -14.22 -16.67 1.92
C VAL A 56 -13.35 -15.60 1.26
N SER A 57 -13.21 -14.44 1.92
CA SER A 57 -12.24 -13.41 1.52
C SER A 57 -11.08 -13.28 2.51
N ASP A 58 -9.90 -12.99 1.97
CA ASP A 58 -8.65 -12.70 2.68
C ASP A 58 -8.24 -11.22 2.62
N ILE A 59 -9.11 -10.36 2.09
CA ILE A 59 -8.86 -8.91 1.98
C ILE A 59 -9.38 -8.21 3.22
N LEU A 60 -8.49 -7.53 3.95
CA LEU A 60 -8.77 -6.89 5.24
C LEU A 60 -10.02 -5.98 5.22
N ASP A 61 -10.15 -5.15 4.18
CA ASP A 61 -11.23 -4.18 4.05
C ASP A 61 -12.55 -4.78 3.58
N PHE A 62 -12.60 -6.10 3.45
CA PHE A 62 -13.66 -6.75 2.71
C PHE A 62 -14.13 -8.06 3.38
N SER A 63 -15.32 -7.98 3.96
CA SER A 63 -15.96 -9.04 4.74
C SER A 63 -16.49 -10.18 3.84
N SER A 64 -16.29 -11.43 4.28
CA SER A 64 -16.88 -12.63 3.67
C SER A 64 -18.43 -12.54 3.55
N GLU A 65 -19.09 -11.81 4.45
CA GLU A 65 -20.54 -11.59 4.43
C GLU A 65 -20.98 -10.80 3.19
N ARG A 66 -20.23 -9.74 2.84
CA ARG A 66 -20.49 -8.93 1.64
C ARG A 66 -20.27 -9.74 0.36
N LEU A 67 -19.27 -10.62 0.34
CA LEU A 67 -19.03 -11.54 -0.79
C LEU A 67 -20.21 -12.48 -0.99
N ASN A 68 -20.61 -13.17 0.09
CA ASN A 68 -21.70 -14.14 0.06
C ASN A 68 -23.00 -13.51 -0.42
N ARG A 69 -23.33 -12.28 0.00
CA ARG A 69 -24.52 -11.57 -0.49
C ARG A 69 -24.50 -11.39 -2.01
N ASN A 70 -23.36 -11.02 -2.59
CA ASN A 70 -23.23 -10.82 -4.03
C ASN A 70 -23.28 -12.15 -4.82
N LEU A 71 -22.64 -13.20 -4.30
CA LEU A 71 -22.71 -14.53 -4.89
C LEU A 71 -24.14 -15.07 -4.90
N LEU A 72 -24.87 -14.92 -3.78
CA LEU A 72 -26.26 -15.36 -3.65
C LEU A 72 -27.24 -14.54 -4.50
N ALA A 73 -26.95 -13.26 -4.74
CA ALA A 73 -27.75 -12.41 -5.63
C ALA A 73 -27.68 -12.85 -7.10
N GLY A 74 -26.71 -13.69 -7.48
CA GLY A 74 -26.58 -14.28 -8.82
C GLY A 74 -26.02 -13.35 -9.89
N ASN A 75 -25.70 -12.10 -9.55
CA ASN A 75 -25.17 -11.10 -10.48
C ASN A 75 -23.63 -11.03 -10.50
N PHE A 76 -22.95 -11.78 -9.63
CA PHE A 76 -21.49 -11.86 -9.59
C PHE A 76 -20.99 -13.28 -9.84
N LEU A 77 -20.23 -13.45 -10.92
CA LEU A 77 -19.57 -14.70 -11.29
C LEU A 77 -18.08 -14.61 -10.94
N VAL A 78 -17.57 -15.52 -10.11
CA VAL A 78 -16.13 -15.69 -9.86
C VAL A 78 -15.63 -16.91 -10.64
N THR A 79 -14.63 -16.74 -11.50
CA THR A 79 -14.17 -17.81 -12.41
C THR A 79 -12.71 -17.71 -12.80
N GLN A 80 -12.10 -18.85 -13.14
CA GLN A 80 -10.80 -18.95 -13.81
C GLN A 80 -10.92 -19.24 -15.32
N HIS A 81 -12.16 -19.33 -15.84
CA HIS A 81 -12.42 -19.67 -17.24
C HIS A 81 -12.54 -18.40 -18.09
N ALA A 82 -11.52 -18.12 -18.90
CA ALA A 82 -11.45 -16.92 -19.74
C ALA A 82 -12.61 -16.80 -20.74
N ASN A 83 -13.24 -17.91 -21.15
CA ASN A 83 -14.44 -17.91 -22.01
C ASN A 83 -15.58 -17.05 -21.48
N ALA A 84 -15.68 -16.82 -20.16
CA ALA A 84 -16.67 -15.92 -19.58
C ALA A 84 -16.53 -14.47 -20.09
N LEU A 85 -15.31 -14.05 -20.48
CA LEU A 85 -15.02 -12.71 -20.98
C LEU A 85 -15.66 -12.42 -22.35
N LEU A 86 -16.11 -13.45 -23.10
CA LEU A 86 -16.88 -13.26 -24.34
C LEU A 86 -18.14 -12.43 -24.13
N GLU A 87 -18.72 -12.49 -22.93
CA GLU A 87 -19.92 -11.73 -22.58
C GLU A 87 -19.62 -10.27 -22.23
N ALA A 88 -18.38 -9.93 -21.85
CA ALA A 88 -18.02 -8.63 -21.30
C ALA A 88 -18.22 -7.49 -22.31
N ASP A 89 -18.87 -6.41 -21.88
CA ASP A 89 -18.96 -5.14 -22.60
C ASP A 89 -17.85 -4.17 -22.15
N ALA A 90 -17.46 -4.24 -20.86
CA ALA A 90 -16.31 -3.54 -20.31
C ALA A 90 -15.40 -4.50 -19.54
N VAL A 91 -14.08 -4.33 -19.63
CA VAL A 91 -13.08 -5.10 -18.90
C VAL A 91 -12.13 -4.18 -18.14
N LEU A 92 -11.99 -4.39 -16.83
CA LEU A 92 -11.13 -3.63 -15.94
C LEU A 92 -9.94 -4.49 -15.51
N ILE A 93 -8.73 -4.01 -15.77
CA ILE A 93 -7.48 -4.73 -15.46
C ILE A 93 -6.95 -4.27 -14.11
N CYS A 94 -7.00 -5.16 -13.12
CA CYS A 94 -6.62 -4.96 -11.71
C CYS A 94 -5.54 -5.98 -11.27
N VAL A 95 -4.61 -6.30 -12.17
CA VAL A 95 -3.52 -7.26 -11.93
C VAL A 95 -2.33 -6.63 -11.19
N PRO A 96 -1.49 -7.43 -10.51
CA PRO A 96 -0.27 -6.92 -9.89
C PRO A 96 0.69 -6.27 -10.89
N THR A 97 1.44 -5.29 -10.41
CA THR A 97 2.48 -4.57 -11.17
C THR A 97 3.74 -4.50 -10.30
N PRO A 98 4.46 -5.62 -10.14
CA PRO A 98 5.64 -5.67 -9.30
C PRO A 98 6.84 -5.00 -9.99
N LEU A 99 7.87 -4.73 -9.20
CA LEU A 99 9.20 -4.44 -9.73
C LEU A 99 10.04 -5.72 -9.76
N ASN A 100 10.93 -5.83 -10.74
CA ASN A 100 11.93 -6.90 -10.79
C ASN A 100 13.07 -6.62 -9.78
N LYS A 101 14.04 -7.55 -9.68
CA LYS A 101 15.21 -7.40 -8.78
C LYS A 101 16.08 -6.17 -9.08
N ALA A 102 15.98 -5.60 -10.28
CA ALA A 102 16.67 -4.38 -10.69
C ALA A 102 15.83 -3.11 -10.45
N MET A 103 14.70 -3.22 -9.73
CA MET A 103 13.74 -2.14 -9.47
C MET A 103 13.10 -1.58 -10.74
N GLU A 104 12.96 -2.39 -11.77
CA GLU A 104 12.31 -2.01 -13.03
C GLU A 104 10.89 -2.57 -13.11
N PRO A 105 9.94 -1.84 -13.73
CA PRO A 105 8.58 -2.30 -13.96
C PRO A 105 8.48 -3.67 -14.63
N ASP A 106 7.75 -4.59 -14.03
CA ASP A 106 7.34 -5.85 -14.67
C ASP A 106 5.91 -5.72 -15.20
N LEU A 107 5.78 -5.66 -16.54
CA LEU A 107 4.50 -5.54 -17.24
C LEU A 107 3.90 -6.89 -17.64
N SER A 108 4.54 -8.02 -17.32
CA SER A 108 4.11 -9.34 -17.77
C SER A 108 2.66 -9.66 -17.39
N PHE A 109 2.21 -9.25 -16.21
CA PHE A 109 0.84 -9.44 -15.74
C PHE A 109 -0.17 -8.62 -16.54
N ILE A 110 0.15 -7.36 -16.88
CA ILE A 110 -0.72 -6.52 -17.73
C ILE A 110 -0.78 -7.11 -19.14
N GLN A 111 0.37 -7.52 -19.70
CA GLN A 111 0.42 -8.11 -21.03
C GLN A 111 -0.43 -9.39 -21.10
N GLN A 112 -0.29 -10.29 -20.12
CA GLN A 112 -1.11 -11.50 -20.04
C GLN A 112 -2.61 -11.18 -19.95
N ALA A 113 -3.00 -10.15 -19.18
CA ALA A 113 -4.39 -9.71 -19.12
C ALA A 113 -4.87 -9.19 -20.48
N VAL A 114 -4.06 -8.39 -21.18
CA VAL A 114 -4.38 -7.90 -22.53
C VAL A 114 -4.54 -9.05 -23.52
N ASP A 115 -3.63 -10.03 -23.51
CA ASP A 115 -3.69 -11.20 -24.39
C ASP A 115 -5.00 -11.98 -24.19
N VAL A 116 -5.35 -12.25 -22.92
CA VAL A 116 -6.61 -12.91 -22.56
C VAL A 116 -7.83 -12.10 -23.04
N ILE A 117 -7.80 -10.77 -22.95
CA ILE A 117 -8.88 -9.92 -23.45
C ILE A 117 -8.96 -10.03 -24.98
N LEU A 118 -7.85 -9.91 -25.70
CA LEU A 118 -7.83 -9.93 -27.17
C LEU A 118 -8.36 -11.23 -27.77
N GLU A 119 -8.16 -12.36 -27.09
CA GLU A 119 -8.71 -13.66 -27.49
C GLU A 119 -10.25 -13.73 -27.40
N HIS A 120 -10.86 -12.91 -26.53
CA HIS A 120 -12.29 -12.96 -26.22
C HIS A 120 -13.03 -11.64 -26.53
N ALA A 121 -12.32 -10.62 -27.01
CA ALA A 121 -12.85 -9.30 -27.22
C ALA A 121 -13.86 -9.26 -28.37
N LYS A 122 -14.97 -8.58 -28.12
CA LYS A 122 -15.98 -8.26 -29.15
C LYS A 122 -15.85 -6.82 -29.61
N SER A 123 -16.35 -6.55 -30.81
CA SER A 123 -16.46 -5.19 -31.34
C SER A 123 -17.31 -4.31 -30.41
N GLY A 124 -16.79 -3.13 -30.06
CA GLY A 124 -17.42 -2.17 -29.16
C GLY A 124 -17.00 -2.27 -27.69
N ILE A 125 -15.98 -3.06 -27.37
CA ILE A 125 -15.49 -3.27 -26.00
C ILE A 125 -14.82 -2.01 -25.41
N LEU A 126 -15.06 -1.77 -24.12
CA LEU A 126 -14.33 -0.79 -23.31
C LEU A 126 -13.31 -1.53 -22.43
N VAL A 127 -12.05 -1.13 -22.48
CA VAL A 127 -11.01 -1.65 -21.58
C VAL A 127 -10.52 -0.52 -20.70
N ALA A 128 -10.49 -0.75 -19.40
CA ALA A 128 -9.93 0.18 -18.44
C ALA A 128 -8.75 -0.46 -17.70
N LEU A 129 -7.62 0.25 -17.64
CA LEU A 129 -6.50 -0.13 -16.81
C LEU A 129 -6.62 0.57 -15.44
N GLU A 130 -6.64 -0.24 -14.38
CA GLU A 130 -6.70 0.20 -12.98
C GLU A 130 -5.37 -0.05 -12.25
N SER A 131 -4.62 -1.07 -12.69
CA SER A 131 -3.27 -1.36 -12.20
C SER A 131 -2.36 -0.13 -12.28
N THR A 132 -1.59 0.10 -11.22
CA THR A 132 -0.65 1.23 -11.17
C THR A 132 0.51 0.98 -12.14
N THR A 133 0.84 1.99 -12.95
CA THR A 133 1.89 1.86 -13.96
C THR A 133 2.48 3.22 -14.34
N TYR A 134 3.45 3.24 -15.25
CA TYR A 134 4.07 4.46 -15.74
C TYR A 134 3.27 5.14 -16.88
N PRO A 135 3.40 6.48 -17.03
CA PRO A 135 2.75 7.21 -18.11
C PRO A 135 3.15 6.71 -19.50
N GLY A 136 2.15 6.34 -20.28
CA GLY A 136 2.27 5.74 -21.62
C GLY A 136 1.80 4.28 -21.68
N THR A 137 1.75 3.56 -20.55
CA THR A 137 1.46 2.11 -20.56
C THR A 137 0.13 1.76 -21.25
N THR A 138 -0.95 2.46 -20.94
CA THR A 138 -2.27 2.15 -21.52
C THR A 138 -2.26 2.35 -23.03
N ARG A 139 -1.50 3.34 -23.52
CA ARG A 139 -1.36 3.60 -24.95
C ARG A 139 -0.48 2.56 -25.61
N ASP A 140 0.73 2.39 -25.11
CA ASP A 140 1.79 1.61 -25.75
C ASP A 140 1.55 0.09 -25.62
N VAL A 141 0.90 -0.37 -24.54
CA VAL A 141 0.66 -1.81 -24.30
C VAL A 141 -0.74 -2.21 -24.71
N ILE A 142 -1.77 -1.45 -24.30
CA ILE A 142 -3.16 -1.85 -24.54
C ILE A 142 -3.63 -1.37 -25.91
N CYS A 143 -3.47 -0.08 -26.23
CA CYS A 143 -4.00 0.44 -27.49
C CYS A 143 -3.26 -0.13 -28.71
N GLU A 144 -1.94 -0.28 -28.65
CA GLU A 144 -1.17 -0.90 -29.74
C GLU A 144 -1.57 -2.37 -29.96
N ALA A 145 -1.65 -3.18 -28.90
CA ALA A 145 -2.03 -4.59 -29.03
C ALA A 145 -3.44 -4.78 -29.62
N PHE A 146 -4.39 -3.91 -29.28
CA PHE A 146 -5.71 -3.89 -29.91
C PHE A 146 -5.66 -3.48 -31.39
N SER A 147 -4.85 -2.45 -31.72
CA SER A 147 -4.65 -2.01 -33.10
C SER A 147 -4.07 -3.12 -33.98
N ASP A 148 -3.10 -3.87 -33.47
CA ASP A 148 -2.48 -5.00 -34.18
C ASP A 148 -3.46 -6.14 -34.47
N LYS A 149 -4.51 -6.28 -33.65
CA LYS A 149 -5.62 -7.22 -33.86
C LYS A 149 -6.76 -6.65 -34.73
N GLY A 150 -6.57 -5.46 -35.30
CA GLY A 150 -7.52 -4.83 -36.22
C GLY A 150 -8.65 -4.05 -35.54
N PHE A 151 -8.56 -3.80 -34.22
CA PHE A 151 -9.47 -2.87 -33.57
C PHE A 151 -9.08 -1.43 -33.88
N THR A 152 -10.06 -0.55 -33.96
CA THR A 152 -9.90 0.88 -34.17
C THR A 152 -10.39 1.62 -32.92
N LEU A 153 -9.44 2.25 -32.23
CA LEU A 153 -9.68 3.12 -31.10
C LEU A 153 -10.75 4.18 -31.42
N GLY A 154 -11.67 4.42 -30.49
CA GLY A 154 -12.77 5.37 -30.64
C GLY A 154 -13.94 4.88 -31.50
N ARG A 155 -13.80 3.74 -32.20
CA ARG A 155 -14.85 3.17 -33.06
C ARG A 155 -15.43 1.87 -32.52
N ASN A 156 -14.60 0.83 -32.43
CA ASN A 156 -14.98 -0.51 -31.96
C ASN A 156 -14.13 -0.98 -30.78
N PHE A 157 -13.29 -0.10 -30.23
CA PHE A 157 -12.51 -0.31 -29.02
C PHE A 157 -12.35 1.04 -28.31
N PHE A 158 -12.45 1.03 -26.99
CA PHE A 158 -12.27 2.22 -26.17
C PHE A 158 -11.32 1.89 -25.03
N ALA A 159 -10.35 2.76 -24.76
CA ALA A 159 -9.37 2.58 -23.69
C ALA A 159 -9.41 3.72 -22.67
N VAL A 160 -9.39 3.35 -21.40
CA VAL A 160 -9.43 4.28 -20.26
C VAL A 160 -8.36 3.88 -19.25
N TYR A 161 -7.81 4.86 -18.55
CA TYR A 161 -7.02 4.64 -17.35
C TYR A 161 -7.73 5.29 -16.16
N SER A 162 -7.82 4.57 -15.05
CA SER A 162 -8.41 5.04 -13.81
C SER A 162 -7.65 4.40 -12.65
N PRO A 163 -6.74 5.11 -11.97
CA PRO A 163 -5.93 4.48 -10.94
C PRO A 163 -6.76 4.15 -9.70
N GLU A 164 -6.41 3.05 -9.02
CA GLU A 164 -6.83 2.83 -7.65
C GLU A 164 -6.12 3.81 -6.70
N ARG A 165 -6.87 4.37 -5.75
CA ARG A 165 -6.44 5.37 -4.77
C ARG A 165 -6.89 5.02 -3.34
N VAL A 166 -7.44 3.83 -3.13
CA VAL A 166 -7.80 3.29 -1.82
C VAL A 166 -6.57 3.25 -0.89
N ASP A 167 -6.82 3.64 0.36
CA ASP A 167 -5.90 3.47 1.48
C ASP A 167 -6.36 2.25 2.30
N PRO A 168 -5.65 1.12 2.26
CA PRO A 168 -6.10 -0.10 2.93
C PRO A 168 -6.27 0.08 4.44
N GLY A 169 -7.35 -0.43 5.02
CA GLY A 169 -7.71 -0.24 6.44
C GLY A 169 -8.42 1.07 6.75
N ASN A 170 -8.67 1.94 5.76
CA ASN A 170 -9.28 3.25 5.97
C ASN A 170 -10.81 3.14 6.03
N THR A 171 -11.39 3.36 7.21
CA THR A 171 -12.85 3.30 7.41
C THR A 171 -13.57 4.58 7.00
N ARG A 172 -12.84 5.69 6.84
CA ARG A 172 -13.41 7.00 6.46
C ARG A 172 -13.47 7.17 4.94
N PHE A 173 -12.42 6.74 4.24
CA PHE A 173 -12.30 6.83 2.79
C PHE A 173 -12.32 5.42 2.18
N THR A 174 -13.39 5.13 1.45
CA THR A 174 -13.63 3.85 0.77
C THR A 174 -13.51 4.05 -0.74
N THR A 175 -13.60 2.96 -1.51
CA THR A 175 -13.66 3.00 -2.98
C THR A 175 -14.76 3.92 -3.50
N TYR A 176 -15.88 4.06 -2.77
CA TYR A 176 -17.02 4.86 -3.21
C TYR A 176 -16.78 6.37 -3.08
N ASN A 177 -16.29 6.86 -1.94
CA ASN A 177 -16.14 8.30 -1.67
C ASN A 177 -14.75 8.85 -2.01
N THR A 178 -13.79 7.98 -2.35
CA THR A 178 -12.50 8.41 -2.89
C THR A 178 -12.67 8.78 -4.35
N ALA A 179 -12.31 10.02 -4.71
CA ALA A 179 -12.49 10.50 -6.08
C ALA A 179 -11.72 9.65 -7.11
N LYS A 180 -12.43 9.16 -8.13
CA LYS A 180 -11.85 8.40 -9.24
C LYS A 180 -11.35 9.33 -10.33
N VAL A 181 -10.05 9.33 -10.60
CA VAL A 181 -9.46 10.05 -11.73
C VAL A 181 -9.67 9.23 -13.00
N VAL A 182 -10.11 9.84 -14.10
CA VAL A 182 -10.40 9.12 -15.34
C VAL A 182 -9.73 9.81 -16.53
N GLY A 183 -8.79 9.13 -17.16
CA GLY A 183 -8.19 9.52 -18.44
C GLY A 183 -8.71 8.63 -19.56
N GLY A 184 -9.17 9.21 -20.65
CA GLY A 184 -9.54 8.46 -21.86
C GLY A 184 -8.47 8.59 -22.95
N ALA A 185 -8.29 7.55 -23.76
CA ALA A 185 -7.39 7.60 -24.92
C ALA A 185 -7.81 8.67 -25.94
N GLU A 186 -9.13 8.86 -26.07
CA GLU A 186 -9.81 9.88 -26.86
C GLU A 186 -11.04 10.41 -26.09
N SER A 187 -11.68 11.48 -26.60
CA SER A 187 -12.87 12.08 -26.00
C SER A 187 -14.00 11.06 -25.77
N HIS A 188 -14.19 10.14 -26.71
CA HIS A 188 -15.22 9.11 -26.66
C HIS A 188 -14.95 8.08 -25.56
N SER A 189 -13.69 7.66 -25.40
CA SER A 189 -13.29 6.79 -24.30
C SER A 189 -13.41 7.48 -22.95
N LYS A 190 -13.06 8.77 -22.87
CA LYS A 190 -13.20 9.55 -21.64
C LYS A 190 -14.65 9.61 -21.17
N GLU A 191 -15.58 9.94 -22.07
CA GLU A 191 -17.02 9.96 -21.75
C GLU A 191 -17.54 8.60 -21.25
N LEU A 192 -17.11 7.50 -21.87
CA LEU A 192 -17.49 6.15 -21.46
C LEU A 192 -16.87 5.76 -20.11
N GLY A 193 -15.61 6.10 -19.88
CA GLY A 193 -14.94 5.91 -18.59
C GLY A 193 -15.61 6.69 -17.48
N GLU A 194 -15.95 7.96 -17.73
CA GLU A 194 -16.69 8.78 -16.77
C GLU A 194 -18.03 8.15 -16.41
N LEU A 195 -18.78 7.68 -17.42
CA LEU A 195 -20.08 7.02 -17.20
C LEU A 195 -19.95 5.71 -16.42
N LEU A 196 -18.93 4.90 -16.75
CA LEU A 196 -18.63 3.64 -16.08
C LEU A 196 -18.33 3.87 -14.59
N TYR A 197 -17.40 4.77 -14.27
CA TYR A 197 -16.97 4.98 -12.88
C TYR A 197 -17.98 5.76 -12.04
N LYS A 198 -18.82 6.62 -12.64
CA LYS A 198 -19.95 7.27 -11.94
C LYS A 198 -20.96 6.28 -11.34
N GLN A 199 -20.96 5.02 -11.79
CA GLN A 199 -21.82 4.00 -11.20
C GLN A 199 -21.35 3.58 -9.80
N VAL A 200 -20.03 3.61 -9.56
CA VAL A 200 -19.40 3.00 -8.38
C VAL A 200 -18.59 4.00 -7.53
N ALA A 201 -18.46 5.25 -7.97
CA ALA A 201 -17.78 6.31 -7.26
C ALA A 201 -18.65 7.57 -7.17
N GLU A 202 -18.62 8.24 -6.02
CA GLU A 202 -19.34 9.48 -5.73
C GLU A 202 -18.81 10.64 -6.58
N THR A 203 -17.49 10.74 -6.70
CA THR A 203 -16.81 11.80 -7.47
C THR A 203 -15.93 11.19 -8.55
N VAL A 204 -16.15 11.61 -9.79
CA VAL A 204 -15.28 11.31 -10.92
C VAL A 204 -14.60 12.59 -11.40
N VAL A 205 -13.28 12.54 -11.53
CA VAL A 205 -12.41 13.65 -11.96
C VAL A 205 -11.84 13.31 -13.33
N PRO A 206 -12.47 13.78 -14.43
CA PRO A 206 -11.95 13.54 -15.76
C PRO A 206 -10.71 14.38 -16.03
N VAL A 207 -9.73 13.78 -16.70
CA VAL A 207 -8.51 14.45 -17.18
C VAL A 207 -8.37 14.32 -18.69
N ASN A 208 -7.44 15.09 -19.26
CA ASN A 208 -7.36 15.26 -20.71
C ASN A 208 -6.72 14.09 -21.46
N SER A 209 -5.98 13.21 -20.79
CA SER A 209 -5.32 12.07 -21.44
C SER A 209 -5.10 10.91 -20.47
N LEU A 210 -4.76 9.74 -21.03
CA LEU A 210 -4.34 8.56 -20.28
C LEU A 210 -3.13 8.88 -19.40
N GLU A 211 -2.14 9.53 -19.98
CA GLU A 211 -0.84 9.82 -19.36
C GLU A 211 -0.98 10.75 -18.16
N VAL A 212 -1.91 11.72 -18.20
CA VAL A 212 -2.21 12.56 -17.03
C VAL A 212 -2.81 11.73 -15.90
N ALA A 213 -3.70 10.78 -16.21
CA ALA A 213 -4.30 9.91 -15.20
C ALA A 213 -3.26 8.94 -14.61
N GLU A 214 -2.43 8.32 -15.45
CA GLU A 214 -1.31 7.45 -15.05
C GLU A 214 -0.31 8.20 -14.16
N MET A 215 0.11 9.39 -14.58
CA MET A 215 1.06 10.19 -13.83
C MET A 215 0.50 10.67 -12.49
N SER A 216 -0.81 10.94 -12.40
CA SER A 216 -1.42 11.43 -11.15
C SER A 216 -1.20 10.48 -9.97
N LYS A 217 -1.34 9.17 -10.21
CA LYS A 217 -1.13 8.14 -9.19
C LYS A 217 0.34 8.07 -8.74
N LEU A 218 1.26 8.07 -9.70
CA LEU A 218 2.68 8.04 -9.37
C LEU A 218 3.12 9.32 -8.66
N LEU A 219 2.56 10.47 -9.04
CA LEU A 219 2.83 11.75 -8.40
C LEU A 219 2.38 11.75 -6.93
N GLU A 220 1.19 11.22 -6.62
CA GLU A 220 0.68 11.10 -5.26
C GLU A 220 1.64 10.30 -4.36
N ASN A 221 2.05 9.13 -4.83
CA ASN A 221 2.91 8.24 -4.04
C ASN A 221 4.37 8.70 -4.01
N THR A 222 4.86 9.33 -5.08
CA THR A 222 6.17 10.00 -5.11
C THR A 222 6.22 11.17 -4.12
N PHE A 223 5.18 12.00 -4.09
CA PHE A 223 5.06 13.08 -3.12
C PHE A 223 5.13 12.55 -1.68
N ARG A 224 4.38 11.48 -1.36
CA ARG A 224 4.43 10.85 -0.04
C ARG A 224 5.83 10.32 0.29
N SER A 225 6.46 9.59 -0.64
CA SER A 225 7.81 9.04 -0.45
C SER A 225 8.85 10.13 -0.16
N ILE A 226 8.83 11.22 -0.94
CA ILE A 226 9.73 12.37 -0.75
C ILE A 226 9.55 13.01 0.62
N ASN A 227 8.30 13.27 1.04
CA ASN A 227 8.08 13.93 2.32
C ASN A 227 8.40 13.03 3.52
N ILE A 228 8.19 11.71 3.41
CA ILE A 228 8.63 10.76 4.45
C ILE A 228 10.17 10.71 4.51
N GLY A 229 10.86 10.68 3.37
CA GLY A 229 12.31 10.73 3.32
C GLY A 229 12.85 12.03 3.93
N PHE A 230 12.25 13.16 3.56
CA PHE A 230 12.58 14.46 4.11
C PHE A 230 12.41 14.51 5.63
N ILE A 231 11.26 14.07 6.17
CA ILE A 231 11.05 14.15 7.62
C ILE A 231 11.94 13.18 8.40
N ASN A 232 12.28 12.02 7.82
CA ASN A 232 13.27 11.12 8.39
C ASN A 232 14.65 11.78 8.46
N GLU A 233 15.10 12.44 7.38
CA GLU A 233 16.35 13.19 7.39
C GLU A 233 16.33 14.34 8.42
N MET A 234 15.20 15.06 8.54
CA MET A 234 15.05 16.11 9.53
C MET A 234 15.09 15.59 10.97
N ALA A 235 14.58 14.38 11.25
CA ALA A 235 14.72 13.77 12.57
C ALA A 235 16.19 13.52 12.94
N LEU A 236 17.00 13.04 11.98
CA LEU A 236 18.43 12.84 12.20
C LEU A 236 19.20 14.16 12.37
N LEU A 237 18.76 15.22 11.68
CA LEU A 237 19.32 16.56 11.88
C LEU A 237 18.93 17.12 13.25
N ALA A 238 17.66 17.00 13.65
CA ALA A 238 17.15 17.50 14.92
C ALA A 238 17.89 16.86 16.12
N GLU A 239 18.18 15.55 16.05
CA GLU A 239 19.01 14.89 17.06
C GLU A 239 20.40 15.50 17.19
N LYS A 240 21.07 15.83 16.07
CA LYS A 240 22.39 16.50 16.09
C LYS A 240 22.34 17.92 16.64
N LEU A 241 21.18 18.56 16.56
CA LEU A 241 20.96 19.92 17.04
C LEU A 241 20.42 19.98 18.47
N ASP A 242 20.18 18.83 19.10
CA ASP A 242 19.52 18.73 20.40
C ASP A 242 18.09 19.31 20.41
N ILE A 243 17.30 18.99 19.38
CA ILE A 243 15.92 19.49 19.17
C ILE A 243 14.93 18.32 19.08
N ASP A 244 13.75 18.46 19.70
CA ASP A 244 12.63 17.53 19.55
C ASP A 244 11.95 17.73 18.18
N ILE A 245 12.11 16.75 17.27
CA ILE A 245 11.48 16.82 15.94
C ILE A 245 9.96 16.73 16.02
N TRP A 246 9.40 16.03 17.01
CA TRP A 246 7.96 15.84 17.13
C TRP A 246 7.29 17.13 17.56
N GLU A 247 7.82 17.81 18.58
CA GLU A 247 7.36 19.15 18.97
C GLU A 247 7.47 20.12 17.79
N THR A 248 8.59 20.08 17.07
CA THR A 248 8.83 20.91 15.89
C THR A 248 7.78 20.66 14.79
N ILE A 249 7.42 19.40 14.54
CA ILE A 249 6.38 19.02 13.57
C ILE A 249 5.00 19.52 14.04
N GLU A 250 4.64 19.37 15.31
CA GLU A 250 3.36 19.88 15.83
C GLU A 250 3.28 21.40 15.71
N ALA A 251 4.36 22.11 16.08
CA ALA A 251 4.43 23.56 15.96
C ALA A 251 4.30 24.00 14.49
N ALA A 252 4.99 23.34 13.55
CA ALA A 252 4.86 23.62 12.11
C ALA A 252 3.45 23.30 11.58
N SER A 253 2.82 22.24 12.09
CA SER A 253 1.46 21.81 11.73
C SER A 253 0.36 22.80 12.16
N SER A 254 0.66 23.72 13.09
CA SER A 254 -0.25 24.81 13.44
C SER A 254 -0.49 25.79 12.29
N LYS A 255 0.38 25.81 11.27
CA LYS A 255 0.22 26.64 10.09
C LYS A 255 -0.84 26.02 9.16
N PRO A 256 -1.93 26.74 8.84
CA PRO A 256 -3.05 26.15 8.10
C PRO A 256 -2.80 25.94 6.61
N PHE A 257 -1.63 26.32 6.08
CA PHE A 257 -1.28 26.17 4.67
C PHE A 257 0.21 25.93 4.46
N GLY A 258 0.54 25.20 3.38
CA GLY A 258 1.92 24.98 2.94
C GLY A 258 2.74 24.02 3.81
N PHE A 259 2.15 23.42 4.85
CA PHE A 259 2.76 22.34 5.62
C PHE A 259 1.77 21.18 5.73
N MET A 260 2.12 20.05 5.13
CA MET A 260 1.39 18.80 5.31
C MET A 260 2.19 17.95 6.30
N LYS A 261 1.54 17.51 7.37
CA LYS A 261 2.21 16.76 8.43
C LYS A 261 2.64 15.38 7.93
N PHE A 262 3.94 15.11 8.04
CA PHE A 262 4.54 13.78 7.96
C PHE A 262 5.32 13.55 9.24
N THR A 263 5.47 12.29 9.64
CA THR A 263 6.16 11.90 10.87
C THR A 263 7.31 10.96 10.56
N PRO A 264 8.45 11.06 11.29
CA PRO A 264 9.57 10.17 11.09
C PRO A 264 9.26 8.75 11.57
N GLY A 265 10.07 7.78 11.15
CA GLY A 265 9.90 6.38 11.57
C GLY A 265 10.96 5.43 11.01
N PRO A 266 10.77 4.12 11.19
CA PRO A 266 11.78 3.11 10.88
C PRO A 266 12.01 2.86 9.37
N GLY A 267 11.27 3.54 8.50
CA GLY A 267 11.30 3.38 7.06
C GLY A 267 9.90 3.32 6.45
N ILE A 268 9.84 3.04 5.15
CA ILE A 268 8.60 2.87 4.39
C ILE A 268 8.45 1.40 4.04
N GLY A 269 7.23 0.87 4.17
CA GLY A 269 6.88 -0.44 3.62
C GLY A 269 5.57 -0.41 2.83
N GLY A 270 5.03 -1.60 2.57
CA GLY A 270 3.83 -1.80 1.78
C GLY A 270 4.10 -1.86 0.27
N HIS A 271 3.02 -1.98 -0.49
CA HIS A 271 3.05 -2.33 -1.92
C HIS A 271 3.11 -1.12 -2.86
N CYS A 272 2.90 0.10 -2.38
CA CYS A 272 2.82 1.29 -3.23
C CYS A 272 4.03 2.21 -3.07
N ILE A 273 4.26 2.73 -1.87
CA ILE A 273 5.21 3.85 -1.67
C ILE A 273 6.67 3.48 -1.96
N PRO A 274 7.16 2.26 -1.66
CA PRO A 274 8.50 1.85 -2.06
C PRO A 274 8.65 1.60 -3.58
N LEU A 275 7.56 1.27 -4.28
CA LEU A 275 7.58 0.80 -5.67
C LEU A 275 7.25 1.90 -6.69
N ASP A 276 6.12 2.59 -6.52
CA ASP A 276 5.56 3.52 -7.50
C ASP A 276 6.50 4.68 -7.90
N PRO A 277 7.29 5.29 -6.98
CA PRO A 277 8.26 6.31 -7.38
C PRO A 277 9.32 5.77 -8.35
N MET A 278 9.65 4.48 -8.26
CA MET A 278 10.62 3.84 -9.14
C MET A 278 10.06 3.63 -10.56
N TYR A 279 8.75 3.45 -10.73
CA TYR A 279 8.11 3.48 -12.06
C TYR A 279 8.34 4.82 -12.74
N LEU A 280 8.16 5.93 -12.01
CA LEU A 280 8.33 7.27 -12.55
C LEU A 280 9.81 7.56 -12.84
N ALA A 281 10.72 7.15 -11.96
CA ALA A 281 12.16 7.27 -12.19
C ALA A 281 12.63 6.45 -13.40
N TRP A 282 12.10 5.24 -13.57
CA TRP A 282 12.39 4.38 -14.72
C TRP A 282 11.90 5.02 -16.02
N LYS A 283 10.65 5.50 -16.08
CA LYS A 283 10.11 6.16 -17.28
C LYS A 283 10.86 7.45 -17.59
N ALA A 284 11.24 8.23 -16.58
CA ALA A 284 12.00 9.44 -16.80
C ALA A 284 13.38 9.17 -17.44
N LYS A 285 14.01 8.04 -17.09
CA LYS A 285 15.29 7.61 -17.68
C LYS A 285 15.17 7.36 -19.18
N SER A 286 14.02 6.89 -19.70
CA SER A 286 13.82 6.73 -21.15
C SER A 286 13.89 8.07 -21.89
N GLU A 287 13.54 9.16 -21.22
CA GLU A 287 13.58 10.54 -21.73
C GLU A 287 14.88 11.27 -21.37
N ASN A 288 15.92 10.54 -20.95
CA ASN A 288 17.20 11.10 -20.49
C ASN A 288 17.02 12.11 -19.32
N PHE A 289 15.99 11.94 -18.50
CA PHE A 289 15.75 12.72 -17.28
C PHE A 289 16.00 11.88 -16.03
N TYR A 290 16.91 12.35 -15.17
CA TYR A 290 17.27 11.66 -13.93
C TYR A 290 16.76 12.46 -12.72
N SER A 291 15.67 11.98 -12.12
CA SER A 291 15.07 12.64 -10.97
C SER A 291 15.89 12.43 -9.70
N ARG A 292 16.74 13.41 -9.36
CA ARG A 292 17.56 13.39 -8.13
C ARG A 292 16.71 13.34 -6.86
N PHE A 293 15.54 13.98 -6.84
CA PHE A 293 14.65 13.97 -5.69
C PHE A 293 14.07 12.59 -5.39
N ILE A 294 13.66 11.85 -6.43
CA ILE A 294 13.11 10.50 -6.26
C ILE A 294 14.21 9.57 -5.74
N GLN A 295 15.41 9.66 -6.30
CA GLN A 295 16.56 8.86 -5.88
C GLN A 295 16.95 9.15 -4.42
N LEU A 296 17.11 10.43 -4.06
CA LEU A 296 17.45 10.82 -2.69
C LEU A 296 16.39 10.34 -1.67
N ALA A 297 15.11 10.54 -1.98
CA ALA A 297 14.05 10.06 -1.11
C ALA A 297 14.08 8.54 -0.95
N HIS A 298 14.30 7.80 -2.04
CA HIS A 298 14.44 6.34 -2.00
C HIS A 298 15.63 5.91 -1.13
N GLU A 299 16.81 6.51 -1.34
CA GLU A 299 18.03 6.23 -0.56
C GLU A 299 17.82 6.46 0.94
N VAL A 300 17.28 7.62 1.32
CA VAL A 300 16.99 7.94 2.73
C VAL A 300 16.01 6.91 3.31
N ASN A 301 14.87 6.68 2.66
CA ASN A 301 13.86 5.76 3.17
C ASN A 301 14.36 4.30 3.27
N TYR A 302 15.17 3.85 2.30
CA TYR A 302 15.69 2.48 2.26
C TYR A 302 16.78 2.21 3.31
N SER A 303 17.50 3.26 3.72
CA SER A 303 18.54 3.21 4.76
C SER A 303 17.99 3.31 6.18
N MET A 304 16.74 3.75 6.37
CA MET A 304 16.15 3.92 7.71
C MET A 304 16.19 2.65 8.59
N PRO A 305 15.97 1.42 8.09
CA PRO A 305 16.18 0.22 8.89
C PRO A 305 17.61 0.09 9.45
N GLU A 306 18.62 0.51 8.69
CA GLU A 306 20.02 0.49 9.15
C GLU A 306 20.27 1.57 10.21
N VAL A 307 19.69 2.75 10.01
CA VAL A 307 19.68 3.84 10.99
C VAL A 307 19.03 3.38 12.29
N MET A 308 17.89 2.68 12.23
CA MET A 308 17.22 2.13 13.41
C MET A 308 18.09 1.11 14.13
N VAL A 309 18.79 0.23 13.42
CA VAL A 309 19.71 -0.74 14.03
C VAL A 309 20.86 -0.04 14.74
N GLN A 310 21.38 1.06 14.18
CA GLN A 310 22.39 1.87 14.87
C GLN A 310 21.79 2.54 16.11
N TYR A 311 20.58 3.11 16.00
CA TYR A 311 19.88 3.72 17.13
C TYR A 311 19.61 2.72 18.27
N ILE A 312 19.27 1.48 17.93
CA ILE A 312 19.12 0.36 18.87
C ILE A 312 20.45 0.02 19.55
N ALA A 313 21.56 0.03 18.79
CA ALA A 313 22.90 -0.17 19.35
C ALA A 313 23.22 0.90 20.39
N ASP A 314 22.97 2.16 20.05
CA ASP A 314 23.24 3.31 20.93
C ASP A 314 22.35 3.26 22.17
N THR A 315 21.07 2.86 22.02
CA THR A 315 20.14 2.65 23.14
C THR A 315 20.63 1.56 24.08
N LEU A 316 21.09 0.42 23.55
CA LEU A 316 21.61 -0.66 24.38
C LEU A 316 22.93 -0.28 25.07
N ASN A 317 23.77 0.53 24.42
CA ASN A 317 25.00 1.03 25.02
C ASN A 317 24.72 1.94 26.23
N GLU A 318 23.65 2.75 26.21
CA GLU A 318 23.19 3.51 27.38
C GLU A 318 22.74 2.61 28.54
N LEU A 319 22.32 1.39 28.23
CA LEU A 319 21.99 0.34 29.22
C LEU A 319 23.19 -0.56 29.55
N GLU A 320 24.40 -0.19 29.11
CA GLU A 320 25.64 -0.94 29.26
C GLU A 320 25.56 -2.38 28.68
N LYS A 321 24.76 -2.57 27.63
CA LYS A 321 24.55 -3.86 26.96
C LYS A 321 25.00 -3.83 25.50
N PRO A 322 25.69 -4.87 25.01
CA PRO A 322 25.93 -5.03 23.58
C PRO A 322 24.68 -5.54 22.85
N ILE A 323 24.56 -5.31 21.53
CA ILE A 323 23.53 -5.99 20.72
C ILE A 323 23.65 -7.51 20.83
N LYS A 324 24.88 -8.03 20.74
CA LYS A 324 25.14 -9.47 20.77
C LYS A 324 24.66 -10.05 22.10
N HIS A 325 23.84 -11.10 22.05
CA HIS A 325 23.21 -11.76 23.20
C HIS A 325 22.14 -10.95 23.95
N SER A 326 21.84 -9.71 23.55
CA SER A 326 20.68 -8.99 24.11
C SER A 326 19.37 -9.61 23.61
N LYS A 327 18.38 -9.67 24.50
CA LYS A 327 17.01 -10.07 24.22
C LYS A 327 16.21 -8.85 23.79
N ILE A 328 15.83 -8.82 22.52
CA ILE A 328 15.12 -7.69 21.92
C ILE A 328 13.71 -8.13 21.52
N LEU A 329 12.70 -7.38 21.95
CA LEU A 329 11.31 -7.59 21.55
C LEU A 329 10.88 -6.53 20.54
N LEU A 330 10.48 -6.93 19.34
CA LEU A 330 9.82 -6.05 18.37
C LEU A 330 8.31 -6.04 18.63
N LEU A 331 7.73 -4.87 18.86
CA LEU A 331 6.30 -4.66 19.05
C LEU A 331 5.70 -4.11 17.74
N GLY A 332 4.96 -4.96 17.05
CA GLY A 332 4.44 -4.72 15.70
C GLY A 332 5.51 -4.92 14.63
N VAL A 333 5.22 -5.73 13.60
CA VAL A 333 6.13 -6.02 12.48
C VAL A 333 5.51 -5.72 11.12
N THR A 334 4.24 -5.35 11.06
CA THR A 334 3.57 -4.98 9.81
C THR A 334 3.97 -3.59 9.35
N TYR A 335 3.83 -3.31 8.05
CA TYR A 335 4.21 -1.99 7.52
C TYR A 335 3.23 -0.88 7.93
N LYS A 336 1.99 -1.24 8.31
CA LYS A 336 0.91 -0.34 8.68
C LYS A 336 0.14 -0.89 9.88
N GLU A 337 -0.23 0.00 10.78
CA GLU A 337 -1.09 -0.32 11.92
C GLU A 337 -2.38 -1.03 11.48
N ASN A 338 -2.82 -1.98 12.32
CA ASN A 338 -4.08 -2.72 12.15
C ASN A 338 -4.21 -3.52 10.84
N SER A 339 -3.11 -3.69 10.08
CA SER A 339 -3.05 -4.49 8.86
C SER A 339 -2.08 -5.66 9.06
N ALA A 340 -2.44 -6.86 8.59
CA ALA A 340 -1.60 -8.06 8.64
C ALA A 340 -0.46 -8.09 7.59
N ASP A 341 -0.37 -7.04 6.78
CA ASP A 341 0.50 -7.03 5.61
C ASP A 341 1.97 -6.74 6.00
N LEU A 342 2.82 -7.70 5.64
CA LEU A 342 4.25 -7.71 5.95
C LEU A 342 5.12 -7.30 4.77
N ARG A 343 4.53 -7.03 3.60
CA ARG A 343 5.30 -6.72 2.38
C ARG A 343 6.12 -5.46 2.58
N GLU A 344 7.41 -5.55 2.25
CA GLU A 344 8.39 -4.47 2.42
C GLU A 344 8.43 -3.86 3.83
N ALA A 345 7.94 -4.57 4.86
CA ALA A 345 7.85 -3.98 6.20
C ALA A 345 9.26 -3.73 6.77
N PRO A 346 9.58 -2.51 7.23
CA PRO A 346 10.92 -2.17 7.71
C PRO A 346 11.32 -2.99 8.94
N ALA A 347 10.34 -3.42 9.74
CA ALA A 347 10.55 -4.24 10.91
C ALA A 347 11.21 -5.60 10.59
N LEU A 348 10.91 -6.19 9.44
CA LEU A 348 11.53 -7.45 9.02
C LEU A 348 13.01 -7.24 8.72
N LYS A 349 13.37 -6.19 7.99
CA LYS A 349 14.78 -5.85 7.74
C LYS A 349 15.54 -5.56 9.04
N ILE A 350 14.91 -4.87 9.99
CA ILE A 350 15.47 -4.64 11.34
C ILE A 350 15.69 -5.98 12.06
N PHE A 351 14.71 -6.88 12.04
CA PHE A 351 14.81 -8.22 12.63
C PHE A 351 16.04 -8.97 12.10
N GLU A 352 16.20 -9.04 10.77
CA GLU A 352 17.33 -9.73 10.14
C GLU A 352 18.68 -9.13 10.54
N MET A 353 18.79 -7.80 10.50
CA MET A 353 20.01 -7.09 10.83
C MET A 353 20.42 -7.28 12.30
N LEU A 354 19.45 -7.31 13.22
CA LEU A 354 19.70 -7.58 14.64
C LEU A 354 20.13 -9.03 14.87
N ARG A 355 19.46 -10.01 14.25
CA ARG A 355 19.87 -11.43 14.32
C ARG A 355 21.28 -11.64 13.78
N LYS A 356 21.62 -11.01 12.65
CA LYS A 356 22.96 -11.06 12.06
C LYS A 356 24.04 -10.48 12.98
N LYS A 357 23.70 -9.51 13.82
CA LYS A 357 24.57 -8.97 14.88
C LYS A 357 24.62 -9.84 16.15
N GLY A 358 23.86 -10.93 16.19
CA GLY A 358 23.85 -11.92 17.27
C GLY A 358 22.87 -11.62 18.41
N ALA A 359 21.87 -10.76 18.19
CA ALA A 359 20.80 -10.53 19.16
C ALA A 359 19.82 -11.73 19.20
N HIS A 360 19.19 -11.92 20.35
CA HIS A 360 18.03 -12.81 20.51
C HIS A 360 16.76 -12.01 20.27
N VAL A 361 16.27 -12.02 19.04
CA VAL A 361 15.13 -11.21 18.62
C VAL A 361 13.85 -12.05 18.71
N SER A 362 12.82 -11.50 19.31
CA SER A 362 11.45 -12.00 19.24
C SER A 362 10.53 -10.86 18.81
N PHE A 363 9.34 -11.20 18.32
CA PHE A 363 8.34 -10.17 18.02
C PHE A 363 7.00 -10.53 18.65
N CYS A 364 6.20 -9.49 18.92
CA CYS A 364 4.81 -9.60 19.28
C CYS A 364 4.04 -8.67 18.36
N ASP A 365 3.16 -9.26 17.56
CA ASP A 365 2.24 -8.55 16.66
C ASP A 365 0.85 -9.19 16.79
N PRO A 366 -0.20 -8.40 17.09
CA PRO A 366 -1.55 -8.90 17.31
C PRO A 366 -2.30 -9.22 16.02
N VAL A 367 -1.73 -8.88 14.85
CA VAL A 367 -2.38 -9.03 13.53
C VAL A 367 -1.60 -9.94 12.60
N ALA A 368 -0.26 -9.87 12.62
CA ALA A 368 0.61 -10.80 11.88
C ALA A 368 1.14 -11.92 12.79
N ASN A 369 0.78 -13.16 12.48
CA ASN A 369 1.10 -14.31 13.32
C ASN A 369 2.48 -14.91 13.07
N GLU A 370 2.97 -14.87 11.83
CA GLU A 370 4.25 -15.47 11.46
C GLU A 370 4.83 -14.85 10.19
N PHE A 371 6.14 -15.02 10.01
CA PHE A 371 6.83 -14.73 8.75
C PHE A 371 8.04 -15.67 8.57
N ILE A 372 8.47 -15.85 7.32
CA ILE A 372 9.70 -16.58 7.00
C ILE A 372 10.85 -15.58 6.91
N ASP A 373 11.90 -15.83 7.69
CA ASP A 373 13.11 -15.00 7.70
C ASP A 373 14.07 -15.30 6.53
N ASP A 374 15.14 -14.52 6.41
CA ASP A 374 16.15 -14.67 5.34
C ASP A 374 16.87 -16.03 5.36
N ASN A 375 16.84 -16.77 6.48
CA ASN A 375 17.41 -18.11 6.59
C ASN A 375 16.38 -19.22 6.28
N GLY A 376 15.14 -18.86 5.97
CA GLY A 376 14.05 -19.79 5.73
C GLY A 376 13.44 -20.37 7.01
N GLU A 377 13.73 -19.79 8.18
CA GLU A 377 13.14 -20.22 9.45
C GLU A 377 11.79 -19.51 9.65
N ASN A 378 10.80 -20.26 10.14
CA ASN A 378 9.51 -19.66 10.49
C ASN A 378 9.61 -18.96 11.85
N GLN A 379 9.32 -17.67 11.86
CA GLN A 379 9.30 -16.84 13.06
C GLN A 379 7.84 -16.60 13.46
N THR A 380 7.49 -16.97 14.69
CA THR A 380 6.11 -16.87 15.20
C THR A 380 5.98 -15.74 16.21
N SER A 381 4.88 -15.00 16.11
CA SER A 381 4.49 -13.92 17.02
C SER A 381 4.30 -14.47 18.43
N LEU A 382 4.88 -13.80 19.41
CA LEU A 382 4.58 -14.07 20.81
C LEU A 382 3.14 -13.65 21.13
N PRO A 383 2.44 -14.42 21.98
CA PRO A 383 1.11 -14.03 22.42
C PRO A 383 1.19 -12.69 23.18
N LEU A 384 0.17 -11.85 23.02
CA LEU A 384 0.05 -10.55 23.69
C LEU A 384 -0.19 -10.75 25.19
N GLN A 385 0.89 -11.04 25.92
CA GLN A 385 0.94 -11.27 27.37
C GLN A 385 2.01 -10.35 27.95
N TYR A 386 1.57 -9.16 28.37
CA TYR A 386 2.46 -8.05 28.74
C TYR A 386 3.45 -8.42 29.84
N GLU A 387 3.08 -9.30 30.78
CA GLU A 387 3.93 -9.71 31.90
C GLU A 387 5.24 -10.37 31.44
N ARG A 388 5.23 -10.98 30.24
CA ARG A 388 6.44 -11.59 29.64
C ARG A 388 7.45 -10.55 29.15
N PHE A 389 7.00 -9.32 28.90
CA PHE A 389 7.85 -8.30 28.29
C PHE A 389 8.98 -7.85 29.22
N GLN A 390 8.87 -8.10 30.53
CA GLN A 390 9.92 -7.84 31.53
C GLN A 390 11.18 -8.70 31.31
N SER A 391 11.07 -9.80 30.56
CA SER A 391 12.18 -10.71 30.29
C SER A 391 13.13 -10.23 29.17
N PHE A 392 12.77 -9.15 28.47
CA PHE A 392 13.56 -8.56 27.39
C PHE A 392 14.38 -7.38 27.90
N ASP A 393 15.58 -7.24 27.35
CA ASP A 393 16.48 -6.14 27.69
C ASP A 393 16.00 -4.82 27.08
N LEU A 394 15.41 -4.89 25.88
CA LEU A 394 14.86 -3.76 25.14
C LEU A 394 13.61 -4.19 24.36
N ALA A 395 12.52 -3.45 24.52
CA ALA A 395 11.37 -3.52 23.62
C ALA A 395 11.40 -2.36 22.61
N ILE A 396 11.00 -2.61 21.37
CA ILE A 396 11.05 -1.63 20.29
C ILE A 396 9.65 -1.53 19.68
N LEU A 397 9.00 -0.38 19.84
CA LEU A 397 7.69 -0.12 19.23
C LEU A 397 7.88 0.35 17.80
N LEU A 398 7.63 -0.55 16.84
CA LEU A 398 7.79 -0.30 15.40
C LEU A 398 6.46 -0.03 14.70
N THR A 399 5.37 -0.65 15.16
CA THR A 399 4.01 -0.39 14.64
C THR A 399 3.01 -0.33 15.78
N ASN A 400 2.26 0.77 15.88
CA ASN A 400 1.31 0.99 16.98
C ASN A 400 -0.09 0.46 16.62
N HIS A 401 -0.30 -0.84 16.80
CA HIS A 401 -1.63 -1.45 16.63
C HIS A 401 -2.59 -0.98 17.73
N SER A 402 -3.86 -0.78 17.37
CA SER A 402 -4.93 -0.41 18.31
C SER A 402 -5.15 -1.42 19.44
N GLN A 403 -4.76 -2.68 19.23
CA GLN A 403 -4.80 -3.75 20.23
C GLN A 403 -3.71 -3.63 21.31
N PHE A 404 -2.68 -2.83 21.10
CA PHE A 404 -1.65 -2.59 22.11
C PHE A 404 -2.15 -1.63 23.18
N SER A 405 -1.96 -2.02 24.44
CA SER A 405 -2.09 -1.12 25.59
C SER A 405 -0.73 -0.47 25.82
N LEU A 406 -0.61 0.80 25.45
CA LEU A 406 0.60 1.59 25.66
C LEU A 406 0.94 1.71 27.15
N GLN A 407 -0.08 1.77 28.01
CA GLN A 407 0.08 1.70 29.47
C GLN A 407 0.72 0.37 29.90
N ALA A 408 0.20 -0.76 29.43
CA ALA A 408 0.71 -2.08 29.83
C ALA A 408 2.11 -2.35 29.26
N ILE A 409 2.40 -1.89 28.04
CA ILE A 409 3.77 -1.89 27.48
C ILE A 409 4.69 -1.07 28.39
N GLY A 410 4.28 0.15 28.72
CA GLY A 410 4.96 1.04 29.65
C GLY A 410 5.23 0.37 30.99
N GLU A 411 4.25 -0.28 31.62
CA GLU A 411 4.41 -0.94 32.93
C GLU A 411 5.32 -2.18 32.88
N ASN A 412 5.24 -2.96 31.80
CA ASN A 412 5.86 -4.29 31.75
C ASN A 412 7.15 -4.39 30.95
N CYS A 413 7.55 -3.37 30.19
CA CYS A 413 8.87 -3.37 29.55
C CYS A 413 9.94 -2.80 30.49
N HIS A 414 11.14 -3.41 30.48
CA HIS A 414 12.29 -2.89 31.23
C HIS A 414 12.78 -1.56 30.64
N PHE A 415 12.98 -1.53 29.33
CA PHE A 415 13.34 -0.33 28.58
C PHE A 415 12.67 -0.36 27.20
N ILE A 416 12.29 0.81 26.69
CA ILE A 416 11.52 0.94 25.45
C ILE A 416 12.24 1.88 24.47
N LEU A 417 12.36 1.46 23.22
CA LEU A 417 12.63 2.34 22.09
C LEU A 417 11.31 2.61 21.35
N ASP A 418 10.81 3.83 21.46
CA ASP A 418 9.60 4.28 20.80
C ASP A 418 9.92 4.97 19.47
N THR A 419 9.60 4.31 18.34
CA THR A 419 9.82 4.88 17.01
C THR A 419 8.64 5.72 16.50
N LYS A 420 7.57 5.83 17.30
CA LYS A 420 6.30 6.46 16.91
C LYS A 420 5.89 7.64 17.79
N ASN A 421 6.60 7.88 18.90
CA ASN A 421 6.31 8.93 19.88
C ASN A 421 4.87 8.86 20.38
N VAL A 422 4.49 7.69 20.90
CA VAL A 422 3.13 7.40 21.39
C VAL A 422 3.10 6.97 22.85
N LEU A 423 4.23 6.61 23.45
CA LEU A 423 4.26 6.19 24.86
C LEU A 423 3.84 7.35 25.80
N PRO A 424 3.08 7.07 26.88
CA PRO A 424 2.73 8.07 27.89
C PRO A 424 3.96 8.68 28.58
N GLU A 425 3.84 9.95 28.97
CA GLU A 425 4.89 10.71 29.65
C GLU A 425 5.39 10.03 30.93
N ASP A 426 4.52 9.34 31.67
CA ASP A 426 4.87 8.61 32.89
C ASP A 426 5.98 7.57 32.69
N PHE A 427 6.23 7.11 31.44
CA PHE A 427 7.24 6.10 31.11
C PHE A 427 8.50 6.66 30.44
N TYR A 428 8.60 7.98 30.30
CA TYR A 428 9.73 8.65 29.65
C TYR A 428 11.08 8.34 30.31
N TYR A 429 11.10 8.12 31.64
CA TYR A 429 12.30 7.74 32.37
C TYR A 429 12.95 6.41 31.95
N LYS A 430 12.23 5.57 31.20
CA LYS A 430 12.72 4.29 30.68
C LYS A 430 12.40 4.11 29.19
N THR A 431 12.22 5.23 28.49
CA THR A 431 11.90 5.26 27.07
C THR A 431 12.89 6.17 26.35
N ARG A 432 13.44 5.68 25.24
CA ARG A 432 14.11 6.52 24.24
C ARG A 432 13.19 6.65 23.05
N THR A 433 12.96 7.87 22.57
CA THR A 433 12.11 8.14 21.41
C THR A 433 12.98 8.51 20.21
N PHE A 434 12.69 7.95 19.04
CA PHE A 434 13.39 8.34 17.82
C PHE A 434 13.08 9.81 17.46
N GLY A 435 14.10 10.61 17.16
CA GLY A 435 13.95 12.03 16.86
C GLY A 435 13.86 12.96 18.08
N LYS A 436 14.11 12.44 19.29
CA LYS A 436 14.27 13.24 20.51
C LYS A 436 15.69 13.11 21.03
N SER A 437 16.31 14.24 21.33
CA SER A 437 17.74 14.31 21.65
C SER A 437 18.10 13.99 23.11
N SER A 438 17.14 13.99 24.01
CA SER A 438 17.38 13.70 25.43
C SER A 438 16.72 12.41 25.89
N PHE A 439 17.52 11.59 26.57
CA PHE A 439 17.02 10.64 27.56
C PHE A 439 16.43 11.45 28.70
N SER A 440 15.13 11.41 28.90
CA SER A 440 14.46 12.07 30.00
C SER A 440 14.70 11.26 31.28
N THR A 441 15.92 11.32 31.82
CA THR A 441 16.21 10.72 33.13
C THR A 441 15.28 11.32 34.18
N LYS A 442 14.91 10.56 35.22
CA LYS A 442 13.97 11.01 36.27
C LYS A 442 14.26 12.41 36.84
N GLU A 443 15.52 12.85 36.81
CA GLU A 443 15.93 14.18 37.26
C GLU A 443 15.39 15.32 36.38
N SER A 444 15.08 15.07 35.12
CA SER A 444 14.57 16.08 34.16
C SER A 444 13.05 16.31 34.21
N ILE A 445 12.27 15.37 34.76
CA ILE A 445 10.79 15.43 34.78
C ILE A 445 10.24 16.09 36.06
N GLY A 446 11.09 16.51 37.00
CA GLY A 446 10.63 17.27 38.17
C GLY A 446 9.66 16.52 39.11
N ILE A 447 9.61 15.19 39.03
CA ILE A 447 8.85 14.35 39.96
C ILE A 447 9.75 14.08 41.17
N TRP A 448 9.73 15.00 42.13
CA TRP A 448 10.28 14.76 43.46
C TRP A 448 9.25 13.99 44.31
N SER A 449 9.73 12.86 44.84
CA SER A 449 9.17 11.91 45.82
C SER A 449 7.89 11.15 45.45
#